data_AF-A0AAV6W078-F1
#
_entry.id   AF-A0AAV6W078-F1
#
_cell.length_a   1.000
_cell.length_b   1.000
_cell.length_c   1.000
_cell.angle_alpha   90.00
_cell.angle_beta   90.00
_cell.angle_gamma   90.00
#
_symmetry.space_group_name_H-M   'P 1'
#
loop_
_entity.id
_entity.type
_entity.pdbx_description
1 polymer ?
#
loop_
_entity_poly.entity_id
_entity_poly.type
_entity_poly.pdbx_seq_one_letter_code
_entity_poly.pdbx_strand_id
1 'polypeptide(L)'
;MIQGNCEVCKENASKYKCPVCVIKFCSVVCFKTHKESDSCVKPEPVEEKPSNDSEPVIQFETEDTVRTEKLNLLGLDKKVRGDLENQHLRRMLEHLNGSKNPNTDIEEAMKEPIFSEFVTHCLKVVEDE
;
A
#
# COMPACT_ATOMS: atom_id res chain seq x y z
N MET A 1 -23.87 4.74 21.51
CA MET A 1 -25.11 5.16 20.81
C MET A 1 -24.83 5.03 19.32
N ILE A 2 -25.72 4.43 18.53
CA ILE A 2 -25.51 4.30 17.08
C ILE A 2 -25.79 5.69 16.47
N GLN A 3 -24.76 6.31 15.87
CA GLN A 3 -24.84 7.65 15.28
C GLN A 3 -24.87 7.51 13.76
N GLY A 4 -25.90 8.09 13.13
CA GLY A 4 -26.11 8.10 11.67
C GLY A 4 -27.53 7.70 11.24
N ASN A 5 -27.84 7.92 9.97
CA ASN A 5 -29.13 7.54 9.37
C ASN A 5 -29.14 6.05 8.97
N CYS A 6 -30.33 5.51 8.78
CA CYS A 6 -30.57 4.16 8.25
C CYS A 6 -29.97 4.03 6.85
N GLU A 7 -29.12 3.04 6.62
CA GLU A 7 -28.49 2.82 5.31
C GLU A 7 -29.45 2.20 4.29
N VAL A 8 -30.60 1.69 4.76
CA VAL A 8 -31.65 1.10 3.91
C VAL A 8 -32.61 2.16 3.37
N CYS A 9 -33.22 2.98 4.23
CA CYS A 9 -34.18 4.00 3.81
C CYS A 9 -33.63 5.42 3.78
N LYS A 10 -32.49 5.70 4.43
CA LYS A 10 -31.83 7.03 4.55
C LYS A 10 -32.65 8.15 5.19
N GLU A 11 -33.95 7.96 5.40
CA GLU A 11 -34.88 8.94 5.96
C GLU A 11 -34.84 9.02 7.48
N ASN A 12 -34.66 7.88 8.16
CA ASN A 12 -34.78 7.79 9.61
C ASN A 12 -33.43 7.57 10.29
N ALA A 13 -33.27 8.04 11.53
CA ALA A 13 -32.10 7.75 12.35
C ALA A 13 -31.96 6.24 12.59
N SER A 14 -30.74 5.72 12.49
CA SER A 14 -30.46 4.32 12.73
C SER A 14 -30.54 3.98 14.22
N LYS A 15 -31.15 2.82 14.53
CA LYS A 15 -31.38 2.35 15.90
C LYS A 15 -30.72 1.00 16.18
N TYR A 16 -30.42 0.24 15.12
CA TYR A 16 -29.92 -1.13 15.20
C TYR A 16 -28.85 -1.37 14.13
N LYS A 17 -28.12 -2.46 14.27
CA LYS A 17 -27.01 -2.87 13.39
C LYS A 17 -27.19 -4.32 12.98
N CYS A 18 -26.96 -4.64 11.70
CA CYS A 18 -27.05 -6.01 11.22
C CYS A 18 -25.83 -6.83 11.72
N PRO A 19 -26.02 -8.04 12.29
CA PRO A 19 -24.90 -8.87 12.73
C PRO A 19 -24.11 -9.51 11.57
N VAL A 20 -24.66 -9.54 10.35
CA VAL A 20 -24.03 -10.16 9.17
C VAL A 20 -23.21 -9.12 8.41
N CYS A 21 -23.88 -8.09 7.88
CA CYS A 21 -23.26 -7.08 7.02
C CYS A 21 -22.88 -5.78 7.75
N VAL A 22 -23.13 -5.67 9.05
CA VAL A 22 -22.65 -4.54 9.90
C VAL A 22 -23.35 -3.20 9.57
N ILE A 23 -24.25 -3.14 8.58
CA ILE A 23 -25.00 -1.93 8.20
C ILE A 23 -25.97 -1.47 9.29
N LYS A 24 -26.20 -0.16 9.34
CA LYS A 24 -27.09 0.50 10.31
C LYS A 24 -28.51 0.63 9.76
N PHE A 25 -29.52 0.29 10.55
CA PHE A 25 -30.93 0.39 10.14
C PHE A 25 -31.83 0.96 11.23
N CYS A 26 -33.01 1.48 10.85
CA CYS A 26 -33.93 2.14 11.79
C CYS A 26 -35.01 1.20 12.36
N SER A 27 -35.42 0.16 11.63
CA SER A 27 -36.55 -0.71 12.02
C SER A 27 -36.47 -2.13 11.42
N VAL A 28 -37.32 -3.03 11.92
CA VAL A 28 -37.46 -4.41 11.42
C VAL A 28 -37.89 -4.44 9.94
N VAL A 29 -38.61 -3.44 9.47
CA VAL A 29 -39.00 -3.32 8.05
C VAL A 29 -37.74 -3.17 7.19
N CYS A 30 -36.87 -2.22 7.53
CA CYS A 30 -35.59 -2.05 6.84
C CYS A 30 -34.67 -3.27 6.98
N PHE A 31 -34.74 -4.00 8.09
CA PHE A 31 -34.00 -5.25 8.25
C PHE A 31 -34.51 -6.35 7.29
N LYS A 32 -35.81 -6.46 7.04
CA LYS A 32 -36.31 -7.44 6.07
C LYS A 32 -35.94 -7.05 4.64
N THR A 33 -36.13 -5.78 4.29
CA THR A 33 -35.79 -5.25 2.96
C THR A 33 -34.31 -5.48 2.62
N HIS A 34 -33.38 -5.20 3.55
CA HIS A 34 -31.95 -5.42 3.27
C HIS A 34 -31.55 -6.91 3.17
N LYS A 35 -32.32 -7.79 3.84
CA LYS A 35 -32.05 -9.24 3.87
C LYS A 35 -32.59 -9.91 2.61
N GLU A 36 -33.73 -9.44 2.10
CA GLU A 36 -34.36 -9.91 0.87
C GLU A 36 -33.67 -9.38 -0.39
N SER A 37 -32.97 -8.24 -0.32
CA SER A 37 -32.26 -7.65 -1.47
C SER A 37 -30.93 -8.33 -1.83
N ASP A 38 -30.64 -9.54 -1.32
CA ASP A 38 -29.40 -10.33 -1.51
C ASP A 38 -28.06 -9.61 -1.20
N SER A 39 -28.12 -8.34 -0.78
CA SER A 39 -26.98 -7.48 -0.48
C SER A 39 -26.49 -7.61 0.97
N CYS A 40 -27.08 -8.52 1.75
CA CYS A 40 -26.67 -8.83 3.12
C CYS A 40 -25.47 -9.79 3.12
N VAL A 41 -24.37 -9.32 2.55
CA VAL A 41 -23.13 -10.09 2.50
C VAL A 41 -22.31 -9.75 3.74
N LYS A 42 -21.77 -10.77 4.40
CA LYS A 42 -20.75 -10.57 5.44
C LYS A 42 -19.62 -9.78 4.79
N PRO A 43 -19.14 -8.66 5.36
CA PRO A 43 -17.95 -8.03 4.83
C PRO A 43 -16.86 -9.10 4.88
N GLU A 44 -16.44 -9.57 3.70
CA GLU A 44 -15.16 -10.23 3.59
C GLU A 44 -14.13 -9.28 4.21
N PRO A 45 -13.09 -9.77 4.88
CA PRO A 45 -11.94 -8.92 5.14
C PRO A 45 -11.60 -8.33 3.79
N VAL A 46 -11.81 -7.02 3.64
CA VAL A 46 -11.36 -6.32 2.46
C VAL A 46 -9.86 -6.48 2.57
N GLU A 47 -9.30 -7.44 1.82
CA GLU A 47 -7.96 -7.29 1.30
C GLU A 47 -8.02 -5.94 0.59
N GLU A 48 -7.50 -4.95 1.30
CA GLU A 48 -7.29 -3.62 0.79
C GLU A 48 -6.56 -3.81 -0.53
N LYS A 49 -7.25 -3.51 -1.63
CA LYS A 49 -6.60 -3.17 -2.87
C LYS A 49 -5.59 -2.10 -2.48
N PRO A 50 -4.27 -2.34 -2.57
CA PRO A 50 -3.30 -1.42 -2.04
C PRO A 50 -3.42 -0.15 -2.87
N SER A 51 -4.09 0.85 -2.29
CA SER A 51 -3.85 2.22 -2.65
C SER A 51 -2.41 2.45 -2.21
N ASN A 52 -1.58 2.62 -3.22
CA ASN A 52 -0.13 2.64 -3.22
C ASN A 52 0.45 3.77 -2.34
N ASP A 53 0.33 3.62 -1.02
CA ASP A 53 0.98 4.44 0.02
C ASP A 53 1.03 3.61 1.32
N SER A 54 1.75 2.49 1.28
CA SER A 54 2.26 1.88 2.50
C SER A 54 3.75 2.16 2.50
N GLU A 55 4.19 3.12 3.32
CA GLU A 55 5.58 3.09 3.77
C GLU A 55 5.86 1.65 4.25
N PRO A 56 6.95 1.01 3.77
CA PRO A 56 7.30 -0.30 4.25
C PRO A 56 7.44 -0.19 5.77
N VAL A 57 6.60 -0.90 6.52
CA VAL A 57 6.75 -0.99 7.96
C VAL A 57 8.05 -1.76 8.20
N ILE A 58 9.15 -1.03 8.35
CA ILE A 58 10.44 -1.58 8.76
C ILE A 58 10.23 -2.12 10.17
N GLN A 59 9.86 -3.39 10.30
CA GLN A 59 9.51 -4.00 11.58
C GLN A 59 10.72 -4.08 12.53
N PHE A 60 11.94 -4.01 11.98
CA PHE A 60 13.19 -4.05 12.74
C PHE A 60 14.24 -3.16 12.07
N GLU A 61 14.71 -2.14 12.78
CA GLU A 61 15.88 -1.35 12.39
C GLU A 61 17.13 -2.17 12.74
N THR A 62 17.79 -2.74 11.73
CA THR A 62 19.09 -3.40 11.85
C THR A 62 20.21 -2.47 11.35
N GLU A 63 21.46 -2.81 11.63
CA GLU A 63 22.63 -2.03 11.16
C GLU A 63 22.65 -1.86 9.63
N ASP A 64 22.18 -2.87 8.89
CA ASP A 64 22.08 -2.86 7.43
C ASP A 64 20.85 -2.09 6.89
N THR A 65 19.97 -1.60 7.77
CA THR A 65 18.76 -0.88 7.36
C THR A 65 19.03 0.60 7.21
N VAL A 66 18.87 1.13 5.99
CA VAL A 66 18.98 2.57 5.73
C VAL A 66 17.84 3.33 6.42
N ARG A 67 18.19 4.30 7.28
CA ARG A 67 17.20 5.15 7.97
C ARG A 67 16.38 5.97 6.97
N THR A 68 15.10 6.15 7.27
CA THR A 68 14.15 6.92 6.44
C THR A 68 14.64 8.33 6.12
N GLU A 69 15.35 8.99 7.05
CA GLU A 69 15.95 10.31 6.81
C GLU A 69 16.94 10.31 5.63
N LYS A 70 17.83 9.30 5.56
CA LYS A 70 18.78 9.12 4.45
C LYS A 70 18.08 8.71 3.15
N LEU A 71 17.01 7.90 3.24
CA LEU A 71 16.20 7.54 2.07
C LEU A 71 15.52 8.77 1.43
N ASN A 72 15.08 9.74 2.24
CA ASN A 72 14.50 10.98 1.72
C ASN A 72 15.53 11.83 0.94
N LEU A 73 16.83 11.74 1.27
CA LEU A 73 17.89 12.43 0.54
C LEU A 73 18.02 11.94 -0.91
N LEU A 74 17.76 10.65 -1.17
CA LEU A 74 17.76 10.08 -2.52
C LEU A 74 16.74 10.79 -3.44
N GLY A 75 15.60 11.22 -2.89
CA GLY A 75 14.58 11.96 -3.64
C GLY A 75 14.96 13.41 -3.97
N LEU A 76 15.95 13.96 -3.26
CA LEU A 76 16.48 15.31 -3.47
C LEU A 76 17.71 15.33 -4.38
N ASP A 77 18.46 14.22 -4.46
CA ASP A 77 19.67 14.14 -5.26
C ASP A 77 19.39 14.18 -6.77
N LYS A 78 20.13 15.04 -7.48
CA LYS A 78 19.92 15.25 -8.92
C LYS A 78 20.42 14.09 -9.77
N LYS A 79 21.45 13.36 -9.34
CA LYS A 79 22.01 12.22 -10.08
C LYS A 79 21.06 11.04 -9.97
N VAL A 80 20.63 10.68 -8.76
CA VAL A 80 19.65 9.62 -8.52
C VAL A 80 18.36 9.88 -9.29
N ARG A 81 17.86 11.13 -9.29
CA ARG A 81 16.70 11.51 -10.10
C ARG A 81 16.93 11.37 -11.61
N GLY A 82 18.11 11.74 -12.09
CA GLY A 82 18.50 11.59 -13.49
C GLY A 82 18.55 10.14 -13.93
N ASP A 83 19.10 9.25 -13.10
CA ASP A 83 19.12 7.81 -13.37
C ASP A 83 17.69 7.27 -13.48
N LEU A 84 16.82 7.71 -12.56
CA LEU A 84 15.41 7.37 -12.57
C LEU A 84 14.65 7.95 -13.77
N GLU A 85 15.18 8.87 -14.58
CA GLU A 85 14.52 9.25 -15.85
C GLU A 85 14.50 8.10 -16.86
N ASN A 86 15.40 7.13 -16.70
CA ASN A 86 15.48 5.95 -17.56
C ASN A 86 14.32 4.97 -17.29
N GLN A 87 13.47 4.78 -18.30
CA GLN A 87 12.32 3.86 -18.22
C GLN A 87 12.74 2.40 -18.00
N HIS A 88 13.90 1.97 -18.51
CA HIS A 88 14.38 0.60 -18.31
C HIS A 88 14.75 0.38 -16.84
N LEU A 89 15.45 1.34 -16.22
CA LEU A 89 15.79 1.28 -14.81
C LEU A 89 14.54 1.21 -13.92
N ARG A 90 13.53 2.04 -14.18
CA ARG A 90 12.26 2.00 -13.42
C ARG A 90 11.58 0.64 -13.50
N ARG A 91 11.49 0.06 -14.70
CA ARG A 91 10.90 -1.27 -14.89
C ARG A 91 11.67 -2.36 -14.15
N MET A 92 13.00 -2.24 -14.11
CA MET A 92 13.86 -3.16 -13.36
C MET A 92 13.61 -3.04 -11.85
N LEU A 93 13.53 -1.82 -11.32
CA LEU A 93 13.21 -1.58 -9.90
C LEU A 93 11.81 -2.10 -9.53
N GLU A 94 10.80 -1.89 -10.37
CA GLU A 94 9.47 -2.44 -10.18
C GLU A 94 9.48 -3.98 -10.16
N HIS A 95 10.24 -4.59 -11.07
CA HIS A 95 10.40 -6.05 -11.12
C HIS A 95 11.07 -6.59 -9.86
N LEU A 96 12.15 -5.95 -9.41
CA LEU A 96 12.87 -6.33 -8.18
C LEU A 96 11.98 -6.21 -6.95
N ASN A 97 11.20 -5.11 -6.84
CA ASN A 97 10.29 -4.89 -5.72
C ASN A 97 9.15 -5.92 -5.67
N GLY A 98 8.71 -6.42 -6.83
CA GLY A 98 7.68 -7.46 -6.95
C GLY A 98 8.21 -8.88 -7.07
N SER A 99 9.53 -9.09 -6.94
CA SER A 99 10.16 -10.38 -7.23
C SER A 99 9.82 -11.45 -6.18
N LYS A 100 9.67 -12.69 -6.66
CA LYS A 100 9.57 -13.88 -5.80
C LYS A 100 10.95 -14.40 -5.36
N ASN A 101 12.01 -13.97 -6.04
CA ASN A 101 13.39 -14.45 -5.90
C ASN A 101 14.38 -13.26 -5.80
N PRO A 102 14.31 -12.47 -4.70
CA PRO A 102 15.00 -11.19 -4.60
C PRO A 102 16.53 -11.30 -4.76
N ASN A 103 17.15 -12.34 -4.20
CA ASN A 103 18.60 -12.51 -4.30
C ASN A 103 19.07 -12.73 -5.74
N THR A 104 18.41 -13.61 -6.48
CA THR A 104 18.78 -13.93 -7.86
C THR A 104 18.53 -12.73 -8.78
N ASP A 105 17.39 -12.07 -8.62
CA ASP A 105 17.03 -10.95 -9.50
C ASP A 105 17.92 -9.73 -9.23
N ILE A 106 18.32 -9.48 -7.97
CA ILE A 106 19.32 -8.46 -7.63
C ILE A 106 20.67 -8.80 -8.27
N GLU A 107 21.12 -10.06 -8.22
CA GLU A 107 22.38 -10.48 -8.87
C GLU A 107 22.34 -10.29 -10.39
N GLU A 108 21.19 -10.52 -11.03
CA GLU A 108 21.02 -10.25 -12.46
C GLU A 108 21.00 -8.76 -12.76
N ALA A 109 20.27 -7.97 -11.96
CA ALA A 109 20.23 -6.53 -12.11
C ALA A 109 21.62 -5.89 -11.93
N MET A 110 22.46 -6.41 -11.03
CA MET A 110 23.85 -5.96 -10.85
C MET A 110 24.73 -6.14 -12.09
N LYS A 111 24.36 -7.00 -13.05
CA LYS A 111 25.08 -7.14 -14.33
C LYS A 111 24.75 -6.01 -15.31
N GLU A 112 23.64 -5.31 -15.11
CA GLU A 112 23.20 -4.23 -15.97
C GLU A 112 23.92 -2.91 -15.58
N PRO A 113 24.60 -2.25 -16.52
CA PRO A 113 25.42 -1.07 -16.20
C PRO A 113 24.58 0.09 -15.67
N ILE A 114 23.34 0.23 -16.14
CA ILE A 114 22.43 1.30 -15.69
C ILE A 114 21.99 1.13 -14.23
N PHE A 115 21.89 -0.12 -13.76
CA PHE A 115 21.46 -0.42 -12.39
C PHE A 115 22.64 -0.30 -11.43
N SER A 116 23.81 -0.78 -11.84
CA SER A 116 25.06 -0.58 -11.11
C SER A 116 25.39 0.91 -10.91
N GLU A 117 25.21 1.74 -11.95
CA GLU A 117 25.42 3.20 -11.86
C GLU A 117 24.44 3.84 -10.87
N PHE A 118 23.15 3.49 -10.95
CA PHE A 118 22.13 3.94 -10.01
C PHE A 118 22.44 3.54 -8.56
N VAL A 119 22.82 2.29 -8.31
CA VAL A 119 23.17 1.82 -6.96
C VAL A 119 24.40 2.55 -6.44
N THR A 120 25.40 2.79 -7.28
CA THR A 120 26.59 3.58 -6.92
C THR A 120 26.21 5.00 -6.49
N HIS A 121 25.31 5.65 -7.23
CA HIS A 121 24.81 6.98 -6.85
C HIS A 121 23.97 6.93 -5.55
N CYS A 122 23.15 5.89 -5.34
CA CYS A 122 22.39 5.72 -4.09
C CYS A 122 23.31 5.51 -2.88
N LEU A 123 24.29 4.62 -2.98
CA LEU A 123 25.26 4.36 -1.91
C LEU A 123 26.04 5.61 -1.57
N LYS A 124 26.48 6.39 -2.57
CA LYS A 124 27.17 7.66 -2.32
C LYS A 124 26.35 8.67 -1.50
N VAL A 125 25.02 8.66 -1.65
CA VAL A 125 24.13 9.56 -0.89
C VAL A 125 23.85 9.02 0.52
N VAL A 126 23.80 7.70 0.68
CA VAL A 126 23.47 7.04 1.96
C VAL A 126 24.69 6.87 2.86
N GLU A 127 25.85 6.60 2.28
CA GLU A 127 27.14 6.37 2.96
C GLU A 127 27.96 7.65 3.11
N ASP A 128 27.32 8.82 3.24
CA ASP A 128 27.96 10.11 3.55
C ASP A 128 29.11 9.88 4.56
N GLU A 129 30.36 10.17 4.15
CA GLU A 129 31.61 9.80 4.84
C GLU A 129 31.59 10.04 6.36
#